data_AF-A0A956D3P4-F1
#
_entry.id   AF-A0A956D3P4-F1
#
_cell.length_a   1.000
_cell.length_b   1.000
_cell.length_c   1.000
_cell.angle_alpha   90.00
_cell.angle_beta   90.00
_cell.angle_gamma   90.00
#
_symmetry.space_group_name_H-M   'P 1'
#
loop_
_entity.id
_entity.type
_entity.pdbx_description
1 polymer ?
#
loop_
_entity_poly.entity_id
_entity_poly.type
_entity_poly.pdbx_seq_one_letter_code
_entity_poly.pdbx_strand_id
1 'polypeptide(L)'
;PALTTATLLVWAVALDRGSHRWAAGAGALVWVLSSASYVLGVILVPLVALAGSVTTDAARRRRMATTAGIALVSLVVLMWAATGFDPFAVFATALDDQAGNLASSFRDRAWHETVGWDLWDFAQGLPMIVAIPALALAWRGLRTDDPIARRLASMALAGPLLAALSGALTTETFRTWMFLMPPVFVAAGRELASWPPRHLAVFLACAAVLSATWLQQLRFVWS
;
A
#
# COMPACT_ATOMS: atom_id res chain seq x y z
N PRO A 1 -0.26 7.74 3.70
CA PRO A 1 -0.84 7.96 2.34
C PRO A 1 0.03 8.81 1.40
N ALA A 2 0.36 10.06 1.78
CA ALA A 2 1.14 10.95 0.91
C ALA A 2 2.52 10.38 0.53
N LEU A 3 3.26 9.84 1.50
CA LEU A 3 4.55 9.18 1.26
C LEU A 3 4.41 7.96 0.35
N THR A 4 3.37 7.16 0.52
CA THR A 4 3.10 6.00 -0.34
C THR A 4 2.83 6.44 -1.78
N THR A 5 1.98 7.43 -1.98
CA THR A 5 1.69 8.01 -3.32
C THR A 5 2.96 8.58 -3.95
N ALA A 6 3.76 9.34 -3.18
CA ALA A 6 5.04 9.86 -3.64
C ALA A 6 5.99 8.73 -4.06
N THR A 7 6.06 7.66 -3.28
CA THR A 7 6.90 6.48 -3.59
C THR A 7 6.45 5.83 -4.90
N LEU A 8 5.14 5.64 -5.10
CA LEU A 8 4.58 5.05 -6.31
C LEU A 8 4.81 5.94 -7.55
N LEU A 9 4.66 7.27 -7.41
CA LEU A 9 4.91 8.23 -8.49
C LEU A 9 6.39 8.26 -8.88
N VAL A 10 7.28 8.38 -7.90
CA VAL A 10 8.74 8.38 -8.11
C VAL A 10 9.19 7.07 -8.76
N TRP A 11 8.61 5.95 -8.33
CA TRP A 11 8.84 4.64 -8.92
C TRP A 11 8.34 4.55 -10.37
N ALA A 12 7.13 5.01 -10.66
CA ALA A 12 6.59 5.05 -12.01
C ALA A 12 7.47 5.90 -12.94
N VAL A 13 7.91 7.08 -12.49
CA VAL A 13 8.83 7.96 -13.22
C VAL A 13 10.20 7.30 -13.43
N ALA A 14 10.70 6.56 -12.44
CA ALA A 14 11.96 5.82 -12.57
C ALA A 14 11.89 4.76 -13.68
N LEU A 15 10.78 4.02 -13.77
CA LEU A 15 10.57 2.99 -14.78
C LEU A 15 10.33 3.56 -16.18
N ASP A 16 9.48 4.58 -16.28
CA ASP A 16 9.19 5.27 -17.53
C ASP A 16 10.47 5.84 -18.16
N ARG A 17 11.23 6.60 -17.36
CA ARG A 17 12.47 7.25 -17.82
C ARG A 17 13.70 6.34 -17.80
N GLY A 18 13.62 5.16 -17.18
CA GLY A 18 14.78 4.29 -16.94
C GLY A 18 15.87 4.97 -16.09
N SER A 19 15.48 5.84 -15.15
CA SER A 19 16.41 6.74 -14.46
C SER A 19 16.83 6.22 -13.09
N HIS A 20 18.13 5.97 -12.92
CA HIS A 20 18.71 5.54 -11.65
C HIS A 20 18.52 6.56 -10.51
N ARG A 21 18.49 7.85 -10.81
CA ARG A 21 18.27 8.91 -9.80
C ARG A 21 16.88 8.80 -9.17
N TRP A 22 15.85 8.64 -9.99
CA TRP A 22 14.48 8.45 -9.51
C TRP A 22 14.32 7.09 -8.82
N ALA A 23 14.98 6.04 -9.30
CA ALA A 23 14.98 4.73 -8.63
C ALA A 23 15.62 4.80 -7.23
N ALA A 24 16.75 5.49 -7.08
CA ALA A 24 17.37 5.74 -5.78
C ALA A 24 16.46 6.57 -4.86
N GLY A 25 15.77 7.59 -5.41
CA GLY A 25 14.75 8.35 -4.70
C GLY A 25 13.58 7.50 -4.22
N ALA A 26 13.13 6.53 -5.02
CA ALA A 26 12.12 5.55 -4.59
C ALA A 26 12.62 4.72 -3.40
N GLY A 27 13.86 4.21 -3.48
CA GLY A 27 14.50 3.48 -2.39
C GLY A 27 14.61 4.31 -1.09
N ALA A 28 14.93 5.60 -1.20
CA ALA A 28 14.96 6.51 -0.07
C ALA A 28 13.58 6.75 0.55
N LEU A 29 12.53 6.90 -0.26
CA LEU A 29 11.16 7.03 0.25
C LEU A 29 10.69 5.73 0.92
N VAL A 30 11.04 4.56 0.36
CA VAL A 30 10.79 3.26 1.00
C VAL A 30 11.50 3.17 2.35
N TRP A 31 12.74 3.67 2.43
CA TRP A 31 13.46 3.74 3.70
C TRP A 31 12.73 4.61 4.73
N VAL A 32 12.31 5.83 4.37
CA VAL A 32 11.53 6.70 5.28
C VAL A 32 10.24 6.01 5.73
N LEU A 33 9.54 5.36 4.80
CA LEU A 33 8.33 4.59 5.10
C LEU A 33 8.61 3.43 6.06
N SER A 34 9.74 2.75 5.90
CA SER A 34 10.15 1.66 6.77
C SER A 34 10.53 2.08 8.18
N SER A 35 11.07 3.29 8.33
CA SER A 35 11.36 3.85 9.64
C SER A 35 10.09 4.30 10.35
N ALA A 36 9.06 4.71 9.60
CA ALA A 36 7.76 5.07 10.15
C ALA A 36 6.88 3.85 10.48
N SER A 37 7.14 2.70 9.85
CA SER A 37 6.34 1.48 10.00
C SER A 37 7.17 0.25 9.69
N TYR A 38 7.17 -0.75 10.57
CA TYR A 38 7.93 -2.02 10.47
C TYR A 38 7.56 -2.92 9.27
N VAL A 39 6.87 -2.38 8.25
CA VAL A 39 6.15 -3.15 7.23
C VAL A 39 6.78 -2.97 5.84
N LEU A 40 8.11 -3.03 5.78
CA LEU A 40 8.87 -3.04 4.52
C LEU A 40 8.36 -4.09 3.52
N GLY A 41 8.02 -5.27 4.02
CA GLY A 41 7.57 -6.40 3.20
C GLY A 41 6.25 -6.14 2.46
N VAL A 42 5.29 -5.45 3.10
CA VAL A 42 3.97 -5.20 2.49
C VAL A 42 4.02 -4.03 1.52
N ILE A 43 4.88 -3.03 1.74
CA ILE A 43 5.04 -1.87 0.83
C ILE A 43 5.74 -2.27 -0.48
N LEU A 44 6.63 -3.26 -0.44
CA LEU A 44 7.32 -3.77 -1.63
C LEU A 44 6.35 -4.43 -2.62
N VAL A 45 5.27 -5.06 -2.15
CA VAL A 45 4.33 -5.79 -3.02
C VAL A 45 3.57 -4.85 -3.98
N PRO A 46 2.94 -3.73 -3.55
CA PRO A 46 2.39 -2.73 -4.45
C PRO A 46 3.42 -2.14 -5.40
N LEU A 47 4.65 -1.89 -4.94
CA LEU A 47 5.71 -1.34 -5.78
C LEU A 47 6.11 -2.31 -6.89
N VAL A 48 6.20 -3.60 -6.60
CA VAL A 48 6.45 -4.66 -7.58
C VAL A 48 5.26 -4.83 -8.53
N ALA A 49 4.03 -4.78 -8.02
CA ALA A 49 2.82 -4.85 -8.86
C ALA A 49 2.72 -3.65 -9.83
N LEU A 50 3.04 -2.45 -9.35
CA LEU A 50 3.10 -1.22 -10.16
C LEU A 50 4.30 -1.25 -11.13
N ALA A 51 5.39 -1.94 -10.76
CA ALA A 51 6.52 -2.13 -11.65
C ALA A 51 6.15 -2.93 -12.91
N GLY A 52 5.33 -3.97 -12.73
CA GLY A 52 4.82 -4.79 -13.83
C GLY A 52 3.82 -4.05 -14.73
N SER A 53 3.18 -2.99 -14.23
CA SER A 53 2.15 -2.26 -14.97
C SER A 53 2.66 -1.09 -15.81
N VAL A 54 3.83 -0.52 -15.49
CA VAL A 54 4.38 0.66 -16.20
C VAL A 54 5.31 0.28 -17.36
N THR A 55 6.08 -0.80 -17.23
CA THR A 55 7.02 -1.22 -18.28
C THR A 55 7.01 -2.73 -18.46
N THR A 56 7.02 -3.19 -19.71
CA THR A 56 7.13 -4.61 -20.08
C THR A 56 8.57 -5.12 -20.10
N ASP A 57 9.56 -4.21 -20.15
CA ASP A 57 10.99 -4.54 -20.15
C ASP A 57 11.46 -5.07 -18.78
N ALA A 58 11.60 -6.39 -18.68
CA ALA A 58 12.03 -7.07 -17.47
C ALA A 58 13.45 -6.68 -17.02
N ALA A 59 14.36 -6.39 -17.95
CA ALA A 59 15.72 -6.00 -17.63
C ALA A 59 15.76 -4.59 -17.03
N ARG A 60 14.97 -3.67 -17.58
CA ARG A 60 14.79 -2.33 -17.00
C ARG A 60 14.17 -2.40 -15.61
N ARG A 61 13.08 -3.17 -15.42
CA ARG A 61 12.47 -3.36 -14.09
C ARG A 61 13.49 -3.86 -13.08
N ARG A 62 14.26 -4.89 -13.43
CA ARG A 62 15.29 -5.46 -12.56
C ARG A 62 16.35 -4.41 -12.21
N ARG A 63 16.90 -3.68 -13.19
CA ARG A 63 17.91 -2.63 -12.95
C ARG A 63 17.41 -1.53 -12.01
N MET A 64 16.18 -1.05 -12.21
CA MET A 64 15.61 -0.02 -11.35
C MET A 64 15.34 -0.56 -9.94
N ALA A 65 14.84 -1.80 -9.81
CA ALA A 65 14.60 -2.44 -8.52
C ALA A 65 15.90 -2.66 -7.75
N THR A 66 16.96 -3.12 -8.43
CA THR A 66 18.30 -3.25 -7.84
C THR A 66 18.82 -1.89 -7.37
N THR A 67 18.65 -0.83 -8.16
CA THR A 67 19.08 0.53 -7.77
C THR A 67 18.33 1.02 -6.53
N ALA A 68 17.01 0.86 -6.49
CA ALA A 68 16.19 1.22 -5.33
C ALA A 68 16.57 0.40 -4.09
N GLY A 69 16.80 -0.90 -4.25
CA GLY A 69 17.25 -1.79 -3.17
C GLY A 69 18.63 -1.41 -2.62
N ILE A 70 19.59 -1.11 -3.50
CA ILE A 70 20.91 -0.61 -3.09
C ILE A 70 20.77 0.70 -2.31
N ALA A 71 19.96 1.64 -2.79
CA ALA A 71 19.75 2.92 -2.09
C ALA A 71 19.12 2.72 -0.70
N LEU A 72 18.09 1.88 -0.59
CA LEU A 72 17.46 1.49 0.68
C LEU A 72 18.48 0.90 1.65
N VAL A 73 19.22 -0.14 1.23
CA VAL A 73 20.23 -0.80 2.07
C VAL A 73 21.34 0.17 2.47
N SER A 74 21.79 1.01 1.54
CA SER A 74 22.82 2.02 1.82
C SER A 74 22.37 3.00 2.89
N LEU A 75 21.12 3.45 2.86
CA LEU A 75 20.58 4.35 3.88
C LEU A 75 20.46 3.67 5.25
N VAL A 76 20.07 2.39 5.30
CA VAL A 76 20.07 1.62 6.55
C VAL A 76 21.49 1.50 7.12
N VAL A 77 22.47 1.15 6.29
CA VAL A 77 23.87 1.02 6.69
C VAL A 77 24.45 2.37 7.13
N LEU A 78 24.15 3.45 6.41
CA LEU A 78 24.57 4.80 6.77
C LEU A 78 23.98 5.24 8.11
N MET A 79 22.70 4.96 8.34
CA MET A 79 22.05 5.24 9.62
C MET A 79 22.72 4.45 10.74
N TRP A 80 22.97 3.15 10.55
CA TRP A 80 23.67 2.32 11.52
C TRP A 80 25.07 2.87 11.84
N ALA A 81 25.86 3.18 10.81
CA ALA A 81 27.20 3.70 10.98
C ALA A 81 27.22 5.09 11.66
N ALA A 82 26.23 5.94 11.37
CA ALA A 82 26.18 7.31 11.89
C ALA A 82 25.68 7.39 13.33
N THR A 83 24.75 6.51 13.74
CA THR A 83 24.09 6.60 15.06
C THR A 83 24.43 5.46 16.00
N GLY A 84 25.07 4.39 15.51
CA GLY A 84 25.24 3.14 16.23
C GLY A 84 23.96 2.31 16.32
N PHE A 85 22.87 2.72 15.64
CA PHE A 85 21.62 1.98 15.60
C PHE A 85 21.79 0.61 14.93
N ASP A 86 21.64 -0.48 15.66
CA ASP A 86 21.71 -1.84 15.10
C ASP A 86 20.32 -2.28 14.58
N PRO A 87 20.09 -2.28 13.24
CA PRO A 87 18.82 -2.67 12.67
C PRO A 87 18.48 -4.16 12.89
N PHE A 88 19.49 -5.02 13.06
CA PHE A 88 19.30 -6.44 13.29
C PHE A 88 18.88 -6.71 14.72
N ALA A 89 19.48 -6.02 15.69
CA ALA A 89 19.06 -6.09 17.08
C ALA A 89 17.62 -5.62 17.24
N VAL A 90 17.24 -4.49 16.61
CA VAL A 90 15.84 -4.01 16.66
C VAL A 90 14.88 -4.99 16.01
N PHE A 91 15.25 -5.59 14.88
CA PHE A 91 14.41 -6.59 14.24
C PHE A 91 14.27 -7.86 15.10
N ALA A 92 15.35 -8.32 15.73
CA ALA A 92 15.32 -9.45 16.66
C ALA A 92 14.43 -9.16 17.86
N THR A 93 14.61 -7.99 18.51
CA THR A 93 13.75 -7.54 19.61
C THR A 93 12.29 -7.46 19.16
N ALA A 94 12.01 -6.93 17.98
CA ALA A 94 10.64 -6.86 17.46
C ALA A 94 10.03 -8.24 17.25
N LEU A 95 10.81 -9.23 16.77
CA LEU A 95 10.37 -10.62 16.64
C LEU A 95 10.13 -11.27 18.00
N ASP A 96 10.98 -11.03 18.99
CA ASP A 96 10.83 -11.56 20.34
C ASP A 96 9.62 -10.95 21.06
N ASP A 97 9.43 -9.64 20.92
CA ASP A 97 8.31 -8.90 21.51
C ASP A 97 6.98 -9.31 20.84
N GLN A 98 7.02 -9.55 19.53
CA GLN A 98 5.91 -10.16 18.78
C GLN A 98 5.64 -11.59 19.25
N ALA A 99 6.66 -12.42 19.43
CA ALA A 99 6.50 -13.79 19.91
C ALA A 99 5.95 -13.84 21.35
N GLY A 100 6.34 -12.92 22.23
CA GLY A 100 5.85 -12.86 23.61
C GLY A 100 4.43 -12.30 23.74
N ASN A 101 4.14 -11.20 23.04
CA ASN A 101 2.89 -10.45 23.20
C ASN A 101 1.77 -10.94 22.25
N LEU A 102 2.10 -11.33 21.01
CA LEU A 102 1.08 -11.80 20.05
C LEU A 102 0.78 -13.29 20.22
N ALA A 103 1.71 -14.12 20.68
CA ALA A 103 1.43 -15.55 20.92
C ALA A 103 0.49 -15.80 22.11
N SER A 104 0.26 -14.83 22.99
CA SER A 104 -0.73 -14.97 24.08
C SER A 104 -2.11 -14.44 23.69
N SER A 105 -2.18 -13.41 22.85
CA SER A 105 -3.45 -12.75 22.49
C SER A 105 -4.05 -13.19 21.14
N PHE A 106 -3.24 -13.75 20.23
CA PHE A 106 -3.64 -14.10 18.86
C PHE A 106 -3.36 -15.57 18.48
N ARG A 107 -2.82 -16.40 19.39
CA ARG A 107 -2.55 -17.83 19.12
C ARG A 107 -3.78 -18.62 18.67
N ASP A 108 -4.91 -18.29 19.27
CA ASP A 108 -6.17 -19.01 19.08
C ASP A 108 -7.11 -18.30 18.09
N ARG A 109 -6.68 -17.17 17.52
CA ARG A 109 -7.46 -16.47 16.49
C ARG A 109 -7.39 -17.30 15.21
N ALA A 110 -8.45 -18.06 14.96
CA ALA A 110 -8.52 -18.81 13.72
C ALA A 110 -8.65 -17.83 12.54
N TRP A 111 -7.85 -18.03 11.50
CA TRP A 111 -7.80 -17.14 10.32
C TRP A 111 -9.18 -16.85 9.72
N HIS A 112 -10.06 -17.87 9.68
CA HIS A 112 -11.40 -17.74 9.12
C HIS A 112 -12.32 -16.81 9.94
N GLU A 113 -12.03 -16.61 11.23
CA GLU A 113 -12.78 -15.71 12.11
C GLU A 113 -12.33 -14.26 11.94
N THR A 114 -11.10 -14.02 11.48
CA THR A 114 -10.49 -12.69 11.41
C THR A 114 -10.51 -12.10 10.01
N VAL A 115 -10.42 -12.93 8.96
CA VAL A 115 -10.37 -12.46 7.56
C VAL A 115 -11.56 -11.56 7.18
N GLY A 116 -12.76 -11.87 7.68
CA GLY A 116 -13.95 -11.05 7.43
C GLY A 116 -13.83 -9.66 8.06
N TRP A 117 -13.35 -9.60 9.31
CA TRP A 117 -13.08 -8.34 10.01
C TRP A 117 -11.92 -7.58 9.38
N ASP A 118 -10.85 -8.25 8.94
CA ASP A 118 -9.74 -7.61 8.26
C ASP A 118 -10.16 -6.98 6.93
N LEU A 119 -10.98 -7.68 6.15
CA LEU A 119 -11.55 -7.13 4.92
C LEU A 119 -12.53 -5.99 5.20
N TRP A 120 -13.30 -6.09 6.27
CA TRP A 120 -14.22 -5.05 6.72
C TRP A 120 -13.46 -3.80 7.16
N ASP A 121 -12.42 -3.95 7.96
CA ASP A 121 -11.57 -2.86 8.45
C ASP A 121 -10.72 -2.27 7.32
N PHE A 122 -10.25 -3.08 6.37
CA PHE A 122 -9.64 -2.61 5.13
C PHE A 122 -10.63 -1.75 4.31
N ALA A 123 -11.86 -2.24 4.16
CA ALA A 123 -12.92 -1.56 3.43
C ALA A 123 -13.37 -0.28 4.13
N GLN A 124 -13.36 -0.24 5.47
CA GLN A 124 -13.59 0.96 6.27
C GLN A 124 -12.42 1.93 6.15
N GLY A 125 -11.18 1.42 6.14
CA GLY A 125 -9.94 2.16 5.93
C GLY A 125 -9.89 2.90 4.59
N LEU A 126 -10.42 2.28 3.55
CA LEU A 126 -10.80 2.98 2.34
C LEU A 126 -12.02 3.85 2.69
N PRO A 127 -12.09 5.14 2.30
CA PRO A 127 -13.38 5.81 2.31
C PRO A 127 -14.29 4.94 1.44
N MET A 128 -15.23 4.18 2.03
CA MET A 128 -15.88 3.02 1.38
C MET A 128 -16.44 3.35 -0.01
N ILE A 129 -16.83 4.61 -0.18
CA ILE A 129 -17.27 5.16 -1.44
C ILE A 129 -16.25 4.99 -2.58
N VAL A 130 -14.95 5.01 -2.31
CA VAL A 130 -13.84 4.84 -3.27
C VAL A 130 -13.64 3.38 -3.66
N ALA A 131 -14.08 2.42 -2.83
CA ALA A 131 -14.06 1.00 -3.21
C ALA A 131 -15.03 0.72 -4.37
N ILE A 132 -16.18 1.40 -4.42
CA ILE A 132 -17.20 1.22 -5.48
C ILE A 132 -16.63 1.47 -6.89
N PRO A 133 -16.05 2.65 -7.22
CA PRO A 133 -15.47 2.90 -8.53
C PRO A 133 -14.23 2.03 -8.79
N ALA A 134 -13.44 1.69 -7.77
CA ALA A 134 -12.33 0.76 -7.95
C ALA A 134 -12.79 -0.65 -8.34
N LEU A 135 -13.86 -1.16 -7.72
CA LEU A 135 -14.47 -2.45 -8.06
C LEU A 135 -15.17 -2.41 -9.42
N ALA A 136 -15.81 -1.30 -9.78
CA ALA A 136 -16.39 -1.11 -11.11
C ALA A 136 -15.30 -1.15 -12.20
N LEU A 137 -14.16 -0.48 -11.98
CA LEU A 137 -13.00 -0.60 -12.86
C LEU A 137 -12.45 -2.02 -12.86
N ALA A 138 -12.35 -2.68 -11.71
CA ALA A 138 -11.85 -4.03 -11.64
C ALA A 138 -12.70 -4.99 -12.49
N TRP A 139 -14.02 -4.92 -12.34
CA TRP A 139 -14.98 -5.74 -13.08
C TRP A 139 -14.90 -5.52 -14.60
N ARG A 140 -14.86 -4.27 -15.05
CA ARG A 140 -14.75 -3.92 -16.48
C ARG A 140 -13.35 -4.18 -17.02
N GLY A 141 -12.33 -3.84 -16.25
CA GLY A 141 -10.91 -3.93 -16.56
C GLY A 141 -10.43 -5.36 -16.76
N LEU A 142 -11.00 -6.32 -16.02
CA LEU A 142 -10.72 -7.74 -16.24
C LEU A 142 -11.38 -8.31 -17.52
N ARG A 143 -12.35 -7.58 -18.08
CA ARG A 143 -13.12 -7.99 -19.27
C ARG A 143 -12.79 -7.21 -20.54
N THR A 144 -11.94 -6.20 -20.44
CA THR A 144 -11.51 -5.36 -21.57
C THR A 144 -10.16 -5.81 -22.11
N ASP A 145 -9.92 -5.53 -23.39
CA ASP A 145 -8.62 -5.71 -24.05
C ASP A 145 -7.65 -4.56 -23.77
N ASP A 146 -8.09 -3.48 -23.12
CA ASP A 146 -7.20 -2.40 -22.69
C ASP A 146 -6.22 -2.91 -21.61
N PRO A 147 -4.91 -3.01 -21.92
CA PRO A 147 -3.91 -3.54 -21.00
C PRO A 147 -3.73 -2.64 -19.77
N ILE A 148 -3.96 -1.33 -19.89
CA ILE A 148 -3.82 -0.38 -18.78
C ILE A 148 -4.98 -0.59 -17.80
N ALA A 149 -6.21 -0.65 -18.30
CA ALA A 149 -7.38 -0.92 -17.47
C ALA A 149 -7.25 -2.28 -16.74
N ARG A 150 -6.78 -3.33 -17.44
CA ARG A 150 -6.55 -4.65 -16.83
C ARG A 150 -5.50 -4.63 -15.73
N ARG A 151 -4.41 -3.86 -15.92
CA ARG A 151 -3.37 -3.67 -14.90
C ARG A 151 -3.90 -2.91 -13.68
N LEU A 152 -4.59 -1.80 -13.88
CA LEU A 152 -5.19 -1.03 -12.78
C LEU A 152 -6.23 -1.86 -12.02
N ALA A 153 -7.05 -2.64 -12.73
CA ALA A 153 -7.96 -3.62 -12.14
C ALA A 153 -7.23 -4.63 -11.26
N SER A 154 -6.15 -5.24 -11.76
CA SER A 154 -5.37 -6.20 -10.98
C SER A 154 -4.72 -5.58 -9.73
N MET A 155 -4.28 -4.32 -9.83
CA MET A 155 -3.72 -3.60 -8.69
C MET A 155 -4.76 -3.23 -7.64
N ALA A 156 -5.97 -2.84 -8.08
CA ALA A 156 -7.08 -2.55 -7.18
C ALA A 156 -7.55 -3.79 -6.41
N LEU A 157 -7.49 -4.96 -7.04
CA LEU A 157 -7.84 -6.25 -6.41
C LEU A 157 -6.72 -6.82 -5.53
N ALA A 158 -5.46 -6.49 -5.83
CA ALA A 158 -4.33 -6.91 -5.02
C ALA A 158 -4.42 -6.37 -3.58
N GLY A 159 -4.93 -5.16 -3.38
CA GLY A 159 -5.10 -4.57 -2.04
C GLY A 159 -5.97 -5.42 -1.10
N PRO A 160 -7.26 -5.66 -1.41
CA PRO A 160 -8.14 -6.52 -0.63
C PRO A 160 -7.61 -7.96 -0.47
N LEU A 161 -7.02 -8.53 -1.53
CA LEU A 161 -6.43 -9.86 -1.46
C LEU A 161 -5.30 -9.91 -0.43
N LEU A 162 -4.39 -8.93 -0.47
CA LEU A 162 -3.29 -8.84 0.48
C LEU A 162 -3.78 -8.53 1.89
N ALA A 163 -4.87 -7.76 2.05
CA ALA A 163 -5.51 -7.57 3.35
C ALA A 163 -6.04 -8.90 3.90
N ALA A 164 -6.75 -9.68 3.10
CA ALA A 164 -7.23 -11.01 3.50
C ALA A 164 -6.08 -11.99 3.82
N LEU A 165 -5.02 -11.98 3.01
CA LEU A 165 -3.82 -12.79 3.24
C LEU A 165 -3.04 -12.31 4.46
N SER A 166 -3.05 -11.01 4.77
CA SER A 166 -2.40 -10.47 5.95
C SER A 166 -3.08 -10.91 7.25
N GLY A 167 -4.38 -11.26 7.20
CA GLY A 167 -5.05 -11.90 8.33
C GLY A 167 -4.47 -13.27 8.68
N ALA A 168 -3.73 -13.91 7.77
CA ALA A 168 -2.97 -15.13 8.07
C ALA A 168 -1.68 -14.84 8.86
N LEU A 169 -1.28 -13.56 8.93
CA LEU A 169 -0.18 -13.10 9.77
C LEU A 169 -0.75 -12.76 11.15
N THR A 170 -0.15 -13.29 12.21
CA THR A 170 -0.52 -13.04 13.61
C THR A 170 -0.05 -11.67 14.10
N THR A 171 -0.25 -10.63 13.29
CA THR A 171 0.38 -9.30 13.47
C THR A 171 -0.66 -8.19 13.31
N GLU A 172 -0.29 -6.96 13.66
CA GLU A 172 -1.19 -5.80 13.58
C GLU A 172 -1.44 -5.40 12.11
N THR A 173 -2.50 -5.96 11.53
CA THR A 173 -2.79 -5.91 10.09
C THR A 173 -3.19 -4.52 9.58
N PHE A 174 -3.88 -3.70 10.39
CA PHE A 174 -4.41 -2.41 9.96
C PHE A 174 -3.34 -1.44 9.44
N ARG A 175 -2.15 -1.43 10.08
CA ARG A 175 -1.05 -0.52 9.71
C ARG A 175 -0.45 -0.85 8.36
N THR A 176 -0.61 -2.09 7.92
CA THR A 176 -0.08 -2.56 6.64
C THR A 176 -0.97 -2.10 5.48
N TRP A 177 -2.28 -2.04 5.70
CA TRP A 177 -3.29 -1.78 4.68
C TRP A 177 -3.29 -0.35 4.15
N MET A 178 -2.94 0.63 4.99
CA MET A 178 -2.88 2.04 4.55
C MET A 178 -1.88 2.27 3.41
N PHE A 179 -0.90 1.37 3.27
CA PHE A 179 0.06 1.40 2.16
C PHE A 179 -0.47 0.73 0.88
N LEU A 180 -1.52 -0.09 0.99
CA LEU A 180 -2.18 -0.74 -0.14
C LEU A 180 -3.30 0.12 -0.75
N MET A 181 -3.70 1.21 -0.10
CA MET A 181 -4.79 2.07 -0.55
C MET A 181 -4.50 2.89 -1.81
N PRO A 182 -3.30 3.46 -2.04
CA PRO A 182 -3.09 4.33 -3.20
C PRO A 182 -3.35 3.65 -4.56
N PRO A 183 -2.97 2.37 -4.80
CA PRO A 183 -3.41 1.64 -6.00
C PRO A 183 -4.92 1.63 -6.20
N VAL A 184 -5.69 1.43 -5.11
CA VAL A 184 -7.16 1.47 -5.14
C VAL A 184 -7.65 2.88 -5.49
N PHE A 185 -7.02 3.93 -4.94
CA PHE A 185 -7.36 5.32 -5.27
C PHE A 185 -7.06 5.69 -6.72
N VAL A 186 -5.95 5.20 -7.29
CA VAL A 186 -5.62 5.42 -8.72
C VAL A 186 -6.67 4.74 -9.61
N ALA A 187 -7.04 3.50 -9.30
CA ALA A 187 -8.09 2.78 -10.03
C ALA A 187 -9.44 3.50 -9.91
N ALA A 188 -9.83 3.89 -8.71
CA ALA A 188 -11.05 4.66 -8.48
C ALA A 188 -11.05 5.99 -9.24
N GLY A 189 -9.95 6.75 -9.19
CA GLY A 189 -9.81 8.02 -9.90
C GLY A 189 -9.97 7.85 -11.42
N ARG A 190 -9.42 6.77 -11.98
CA ARG A 190 -9.57 6.44 -13.41
C ARG A 190 -11.03 6.17 -13.78
N GLU A 191 -11.76 5.41 -12.96
CA GLU A 191 -13.19 5.16 -13.19
C GLU A 191 -14.00 6.45 -13.02
N LEU A 192 -13.78 7.20 -11.95
CA LEU A 192 -14.47 8.46 -11.68
C LEU A 192 -14.27 9.51 -12.79
N ALA A 193 -13.11 9.53 -13.43
CA ALA A 193 -12.83 10.39 -14.58
C ALA A 193 -13.70 10.08 -15.82
N SER A 194 -14.30 8.88 -15.88
CA SER A 194 -15.24 8.51 -16.94
C SER A 194 -16.70 8.89 -16.64
N TRP A 195 -17.00 9.32 -15.41
CA TRP A 195 -18.37 9.59 -14.99
C TRP A 195 -18.86 10.97 -15.45
N PRO A 196 -20.18 11.13 -15.69
CA PRO A 196 -20.77 12.43 -15.91
C PRO A 196 -20.48 13.39 -14.75
N PRO A 197 -20.22 14.70 -14.99
CA PRO A 197 -19.86 15.66 -13.95
C PRO A 197 -20.84 15.70 -12.77
N ARG A 198 -22.14 15.51 -13.04
CA ARG A 198 -23.19 15.47 -12.01
C ARG A 198 -23.01 14.30 -11.04
N HIS A 199 -22.65 13.11 -11.54
CA HIS A 199 -22.41 11.94 -10.70
C HIS A 199 -21.11 12.08 -9.91
N LEU A 200 -20.07 12.62 -10.54
CA LEU A 200 -18.81 12.93 -9.86
C LEU A 200 -19.02 13.93 -8.71
N ALA A 201 -19.81 14.99 -8.92
CA ALA A 201 -20.10 15.97 -7.87
C ALA A 201 -20.84 15.34 -6.68
N VAL A 202 -21.85 14.50 -6.95
CA VAL A 202 -22.57 13.76 -5.89
C VAL A 202 -21.61 12.83 -5.14
N PHE A 203 -20.78 12.09 -5.87
CA PHE A 203 -19.77 11.21 -5.28
C PHE A 203 -18.81 11.97 -4.36
N LEU A 204 -18.24 13.09 -4.84
CA LEU A 204 -17.31 13.89 -4.06
C LEU A 204 -17.98 14.51 -2.82
N ALA A 205 -19.23 14.95 -2.93
CA ALA A 205 -20.00 15.43 -1.78
C ALA A 205 -20.20 14.33 -0.73
N CYS A 206 -20.62 13.14 -1.15
CA CYS A 206 -20.75 11.99 -0.25
C CYS A 206 -19.40 11.59 0.37
N ALA A 207 -18.32 11.57 -0.41
CA ALA A 207 -16.97 11.29 0.09
C ALA A 207 -16.52 12.32 1.14
N ALA A 208 -16.82 13.60 0.94
CA ALA A 208 -16.52 14.67 1.88
C ALA A 208 -17.30 14.51 3.19
N VAL A 209 -18.61 14.23 3.11
CA VAL A 209 -19.46 13.99 4.30
C VAL A 209 -18.96 12.79 5.09
N LEU A 210 -18.71 11.66 4.42
CA LEU A 210 -18.20 10.45 5.07
C LEU A 210 -16.84 10.70 5.74
N SER A 211 -15.93 11.39 5.06
CA SER A 211 -14.62 11.75 5.62
C SER A 211 -14.76 12.64 6.86
N ALA A 212 -15.68 13.60 6.84
CA ALA A 212 -15.96 14.46 7.99
C ALA A 212 -16.54 13.67 9.17
N THR A 213 -17.50 12.78 8.93
CA THR A 213 -18.06 11.88 9.96
C THR A 213 -16.97 11.00 10.57
N TRP A 214 -16.08 10.45 9.74
CA TRP A 214 -14.96 9.64 10.20
C TRP A 214 -13.97 10.44 11.07
N LEU A 215 -13.62 11.66 10.66
CA LEU A 215 -12.79 12.54 11.47
C LEU A 215 -13.42 12.86 12.82
N GLN A 216 -14.75 13.00 12.89
CA GLN A 216 -15.46 13.20 14.16
C GLN A 216 -15.43 11.96 15.05
N GLN A 217 -15.63 10.76 14.49
CA GLN A 217 -15.54 9.50 15.24
C GLN A 217 -14.15 9.30 15.84
N LEU A 218 -13.10 9.58 15.06
CA LEU A 218 -11.73 9.53 15.57
C LEU A 218 -11.53 10.51 16.73
N ARG A 219 -12.03 11.75 16.63
CA ARG A 219 -11.93 12.72 17.74
C ARG A 219 -12.59 12.23 19.03
N PHE A 220 -13.72 11.55 18.95
CA PHE A 220 -14.44 11.01 20.11
C PHE A 220 -13.66 9.90 20.84
N VAL A 221 -12.89 9.08 20.12
CA VAL A 221 -12.09 8.00 20.72
C VAL A 221 -10.88 8.55 21.50
N TRP A 222 -10.40 9.74 21.14
CA TRP A 222 -9.20 10.37 21.74
C TRP A 222 -9.51 11.52 22.71
N SER A 223 -10.80 11.73 23.05
CA SER A 223 -11.28 12.71 24.04
C SER A 223 -11.83 12.01 25.27
#